data_AF-A0A3A4B1K7-F1
#
_entry.id   AF-A0A3A4B1K7-F1
#
_cell.length_a   1.000
_cell.length_b   1.000
_cell.length_c   1.000
_cell.angle_alpha   90.00
_cell.angle_beta   90.00
_cell.angle_gamma   90.00
#
_symmetry.space_group_name_H-M   'P 1'
#
loop_
_entity.id
_entity.type
_entity.pdbx_description
1 polymer ?
#
loop_
_entity_poly.entity_id
_entity_poly.type
_entity_poly.pdbx_seq_one_letter_code
_entity_poly.pdbx_strand_id
1 'polypeptide(L)'
;MAERESWDHDVWGGDGLGRDAQGLSDADTAVYEAAVTLATDSRATADGLARLTGMEPAAVESSLGRLVDRGWLKRESDSGEDFYTVGPNDWTVAGS
;
A
#
# COMPACT_ATOMS: atom_id res chain seq x y z
N MET A 1 29.32 12.07 32.56
CA MET A 1 29.22 13.05 31.45
C MET A 1 29.37 12.21 30.20
N ALA A 2 28.25 11.75 29.63
CA ALA A 2 27.67 12.26 28.37
C ALA A 2 28.77 12.29 27.28
N GLU A 3 28.70 11.49 26.22
CA GLU A 3 27.88 11.83 25.05
C GLU A 3 27.29 10.61 24.32
N ARG A 4 26.11 10.84 23.74
CA ARG A 4 25.34 9.93 22.89
C ARG A 4 25.73 10.23 21.46
N GLU A 5 26.26 9.26 20.73
CA GLU A 5 26.50 9.39 19.29
C GLU A 5 25.47 8.53 18.54
N SER A 6 24.40 9.24 18.19
CA SER A 6 23.34 8.85 17.27
C SER A 6 23.99 8.62 15.90
N TRP A 7 24.00 7.37 15.43
CA TRP A 7 24.42 7.09 14.07
C TRP A 7 23.29 7.41 13.11
N ASP A 8 23.64 8.36 12.26
CA ASP A 8 22.88 9.04 11.24
C ASP A 8 22.49 8.10 10.10
N HIS A 9 21.40 8.51 9.48
CA HIS A 9 20.64 7.87 8.44
C HIS A 9 21.12 8.42 7.10
N ASP A 10 21.79 7.62 6.27
CA ASP A 10 21.69 7.71 4.80
C ASP A 10 22.53 6.62 4.11
N VAL A 11 21.94 6.01 3.08
CA VAL A 11 22.55 5.62 1.79
C VAL A 11 21.67 4.52 1.22
N TRP A 12 20.73 4.92 0.35
CA TRP A 12 20.47 4.22 -0.91
C TRP A 12 19.98 5.26 -1.93
N GLY A 13 20.94 5.82 -2.66
CA GLY A 13 20.67 6.45 -3.95
C GLY A 13 20.58 5.38 -5.03
N GLY A 14 19.53 5.44 -5.83
CA GLY A 14 19.31 4.59 -7.00
C GLY A 14 18.34 5.28 -7.95
N ASP A 15 18.90 5.94 -8.96
CA ASP A 15 18.18 6.65 -10.02
C ASP A 15 17.50 5.65 -10.97
N GLY A 16 16.20 5.84 -11.19
CA GLY A 16 15.46 5.50 -12.41
C GLY A 16 15.55 4.08 -12.96
N LEU A 17 14.63 3.20 -12.58
CA LEU A 17 13.82 2.30 -13.42
C LEU A 17 13.02 1.37 -12.51
N GLY A 18 12.00 1.96 -11.88
CA GLY A 18 11.33 1.28 -10.79
C GLY A 18 10.39 2.23 -10.07
N ARG A 19 9.14 2.30 -10.50
CA ARG A 19 8.06 2.74 -9.60
C ARG A 19 7.79 1.58 -8.63
N ASP A 20 8.85 1.11 -7.99
CA ASP A 20 8.89 -0.10 -7.21
C ASP A 20 8.34 0.22 -5.83
N ALA A 21 7.86 -0.82 -5.15
CA ALA A 21 7.36 -0.77 -3.78
C ALA A 21 8.32 -0.10 -2.75
N GLN A 22 9.56 0.25 -3.15
CA GLN A 22 10.53 1.04 -2.39
C GLN A 22 10.08 2.48 -2.10
N GLY A 23 9.02 2.99 -2.75
CA GLY A 23 8.41 4.29 -2.43
C GLY A 23 7.21 4.22 -1.47
N LEU A 24 6.81 3.03 -1.03
CA LEU A 24 5.72 2.81 -0.09
C LEU A 24 6.26 2.68 1.33
N SER A 25 5.57 3.31 2.29
CA SER A 25 5.80 3.01 3.71
C SER A 25 5.48 1.53 3.98
N ASP A 26 6.10 0.91 5.00
CA ASP A 26 5.70 -0.42 5.48
C ASP A 26 4.19 -0.53 5.71
N ALA A 27 3.56 0.55 6.19
CA ALA A 27 2.12 0.65 6.39
C ALA A 27 1.33 0.66 5.07
N ASP A 28 1.84 1.32 4.03
CA ASP A 28 1.20 1.34 2.71
C ASP A 28 1.38 -0.01 2.00
N THR A 29 2.55 -0.64 2.13
CA THR A 29 2.83 -1.98 1.62
C THR A 29 1.92 -3.02 2.26
N ALA A 30 1.79 -3.02 3.59
CA ALA A 30 0.91 -3.95 4.29
C ALA A 30 -0.56 -3.81 3.87
N VAL A 31 -1.05 -2.57 3.72
CA VAL A 31 -2.42 -2.31 3.26
C VAL A 31 -2.62 -2.75 1.80
N TYR A 32 -1.62 -2.52 0.94
CA TYR A 32 -1.67 -2.97 -0.44
C TYR A 32 -1.67 -4.50 -0.55
N GLU A 33 -0.80 -5.21 0.17
CA GLU A 33 -0.76 -6.69 0.18
C GLU A 33 -2.05 -7.29 0.74
N ALA A 34 -2.61 -6.68 1.79
CA ALA A 34 -3.90 -7.05 2.33
C ALA A 34 -5.03 -6.84 1.31
N ALA A 35 -4.99 -5.77 0.51
CA ALA A 35 -5.94 -5.51 -0.56
C ALA A 35 -5.83 -6.52 -1.70
N VAL A 36 -4.62 -6.91 -2.09
CA VAL A 36 -4.38 -7.98 -3.08
C VAL A 36 -4.92 -9.32 -2.57
N THR A 37 -4.63 -9.64 -1.31
CA THR A 37 -5.11 -10.86 -0.65
C THR A 37 -6.64 -10.91 -0.61
N LEU A 38 -7.26 -9.83 -0.12
CA LEU A 38 -8.71 -9.74 -0.07
C LEU A 38 -9.30 -9.76 -1.46
N ALA A 39 -8.81 -9.00 -2.43
CA ALA A 39 -9.35 -8.98 -3.80
C ALA A 39 -9.37 -10.36 -4.50
N THR A 40 -8.53 -11.30 -4.05
CA THR A 40 -8.52 -12.69 -4.57
C THR A 40 -9.60 -13.57 -3.94
N ASP A 41 -9.96 -13.30 -2.68
CA ASP A 41 -10.85 -14.14 -1.86
C ASP A 41 -12.25 -13.53 -1.64
N SER A 42 -12.32 -12.19 -1.52
CA SER A 42 -13.45 -11.39 -1.03
C SER A 42 -13.37 -9.91 -1.51
N ARG A 43 -14.29 -9.04 -1.09
CA ARG A 43 -14.17 -7.59 -1.37
C ARG A 43 -13.19 -6.95 -0.38
N ALA A 44 -12.21 -6.20 -0.88
CA ALA A 44 -11.28 -5.46 -0.02
C ALA A 44 -11.93 -4.15 0.47
N THR A 45 -12.67 -4.21 1.56
CA THR A 45 -13.22 -3.04 2.25
C THR A 45 -12.23 -2.49 3.28
N ALA A 46 -12.35 -1.22 3.67
CA ALA A 46 -11.47 -0.62 4.66
C ALA A 46 -11.49 -1.38 6.01
N ASP A 47 -12.66 -1.86 6.44
CA ASP A 47 -12.82 -2.68 7.65
C ASP A 47 -12.19 -4.07 7.51
N GLY A 48 -12.34 -4.72 6.35
CA GLY A 48 -11.66 -5.98 6.06
C GLY A 48 -10.13 -5.83 6.09
N LEU A 49 -9.62 -4.74 5.53
CA LEU A 49 -8.19 -4.41 5.53
C LEU A 49 -7.66 -4.13 6.93
N ALA A 50 -8.39 -3.37 7.74
CA ALA A 50 -8.00 -3.10 9.13
C ALA A 50 -7.94 -4.40 9.96
N ARG A 51 -8.89 -5.32 9.77
CA ARG A 51 -8.86 -6.62 10.45
C ARG A 51 -7.70 -7.49 9.98
N LEU A 52 -7.40 -7.51 8.69
CA LEU A 52 -6.36 -8.35 8.12
C LEU A 52 -4.95 -7.83 8.47
N THR A 53 -4.76 -6.52 8.46
CA THR A 53 -3.48 -5.88 8.80
C THR A 53 -3.28 -5.68 10.31
N GLY A 54 -4.36 -5.72 11.09
CA GLY A 54 -4.35 -5.37 12.52
C GLY A 54 -4.07 -3.89 12.79
N MET A 55 -4.15 -3.04 11.76
CA MET A 55 -3.87 -1.61 11.86
C MET A 55 -5.10 -0.82 12.33
N GLU A 56 -4.85 0.38 12.87
CA GLU A 56 -5.92 1.32 13.20
C GLU A 56 -6.67 1.77 11.92
N PRO A 57 -8.02 1.82 11.91
CA PRO A 57 -8.80 2.17 10.73
C PRO A 57 -8.37 3.49 10.07
N ALA A 58 -8.05 4.53 10.86
CA ALA A 58 -7.62 5.82 10.35
C ALA A 58 -6.26 5.73 9.61
N ALA A 59 -5.35 4.85 10.05
CA ALA A 59 -4.09 4.60 9.38
C ALA A 59 -4.31 3.88 8.04
N VAL A 60 -5.22 2.89 8.03
CA VAL A 60 -5.62 2.17 6.81
C VAL A 60 -6.27 3.12 5.80
N GLU A 61 -7.19 3.98 6.23
CA GLU A 61 -7.81 4.98 5.36
C GLU A 61 -6.79 5.96 4.77
N SER A 62 -5.83 6.39 5.58
CA SER A 62 -4.74 7.25 5.11
C SER A 62 -3.87 6.56 4.06
N SER A 63 -3.53 5.29 4.28
CA SER A 63 -2.77 4.47 3.32
C SER A 63 -3.55 4.21 2.03
N LEU A 64 -4.84 3.88 2.14
CA LEU A 64 -5.74 3.71 1.01
C LEU A 64 -5.83 4.97 0.15
N GLY A 65 -5.96 6.14 0.79
CA GLY A 65 -5.94 7.42 0.08
C GLY A 65 -4.65 7.62 -0.72
N ARG A 66 -3.49 7.34 -0.12
CA ARG A 66 -2.19 7.41 -0.81
C ARG A 66 -2.08 6.40 -1.95
N LEU A 67 -2.51 5.16 -1.75
CA LEU A 67 -2.45 4.10 -2.75
C LEU A 67 -3.37 4.39 -3.94
N VAL A 68 -4.55 4.96 -3.70
CA VAL A 68 -5.48 5.38 -4.76
C VAL A 68 -4.92 6.58 -5.52
N ASP A 69 -4.44 7.62 -4.82
CA ASP A 69 -3.82 8.80 -5.43
C ASP A 69 -2.62 8.43 -6.33
N ARG A 70 -1.79 7.51 -5.84
CA ARG A 70 -0.64 7.00 -6.57
C ARG A 70 -1.00 5.96 -7.65
N GLY A 71 -2.27 5.58 -7.79
CA GLY A 71 -2.76 4.66 -8.82
C GLY A 71 -2.51 3.17 -8.58
N TRP A 72 -2.09 2.78 -7.38
CA TRP A 72 -1.88 1.37 -7.00
C TRP A 72 -3.21 0.65 -6.73
N LEU A 73 -4.20 1.38 -6.20
CA LEU A 73 -5.55 0.89 -5.95
C LEU A 73 -6.57 1.75 -6.69
N LYS A 74 -7.74 1.18 -6.95
CA LYS A 74 -8.92 1.91 -7.39
C LYS A 74 -9.99 1.77 -6.31
N ARG A 75 -10.58 2.90 -5.91
CA ARG A 75 -11.78 2.89 -5.08
C ARG A 75 -12.99 2.71 -5.98
N GLU A 76 -13.79 1.72 -5.68
CA GLU A 76 -15.08 1.45 -6.29
C GLU A 76 -16.16 1.45 -5.22
N SER A 77 -17.40 1.71 -5.62
CA SER A 77 -18.54 1.75 -4.69
C SER A 77 -19.66 0.90 -5.27
N ASP A 78 -20.18 -0.04 -4.48
CA ASP A 78 -21.31 -0.90 -4.86
C ASP A 78 -22.35 -0.85 -3.75
N SER A 79 -23.59 -0.52 -4.10
CA SER A 79 -24.72 -0.44 -3.16
C SER A 79 -24.46 0.41 -1.89
N GLY A 80 -23.60 1.43 -2.00
CA GLY A 80 -23.25 2.34 -0.89
C GLY A 80 -22.07 1.89 -0.02
N GLU A 81 -21.42 0.78 -0.36
CA GLU A 81 -20.19 0.31 0.30
C GLU A 81 -18.97 0.54 -0.61
N ASP A 82 -17.93 1.18 -0.06
CA ASP A 82 -16.66 1.39 -0.76
C ASP A 82 -15.76 0.15 -0.62
N PHE A 83 -15.22 -0.30 -1.74
CA PHE A 83 -14.22 -1.36 -1.80
C PHE A 83 -13.08 -0.96 -2.74
N TYR A 84 -11.93 -1.58 -2.53
CA TYR A 84 -10.69 -1.23 -3.22
C TYR A 84 -10.28 -2.39 -4.11
N THR A 85 -10.23 -2.15 -5.41
CA THR A 85 -9.66 -3.11 -6.35
C THR A 85 -8.20 -2.76 -6.59
N VAL A 86 -7.40 -3.80 -6.78
CA VAL A 86 -6.04 -3.62 -7.27
C VAL A 86 -6.18 -2.98 -8.65
N GLY A 87 -5.56 -1.81 -8.84
CA GLY A 87 -5.54 -1.19 -10.17
C GLY A 87 -4.91 -2.16 -11.18
N PRO A 88 -4.97 -1.89 -12.49
CA PRO A 88 -4.07 -2.57 -13.42
C PRO A 88 -2.65 -2.18 -12.97
N ASN A 89 -2.07 -2.98 -12.09
CA ASN A 89 -0.64 -3.14 -12.10
C ASN A 89 -0.37 -3.55 -13.54
N ASP A 90 0.40 -2.73 -14.23
CA ASP A 90 1.00 -3.03 -15.52
C ASP A 90 2.05 -4.13 -15.26
N TRP A 91 1.62 -5.28 -14.74
CA TRP A 91 2.38 -6.53 -14.70
C TRP A 91 1.97 -7.41 -15.88
N THR A 92 1.43 -6.84 -16.96
CA THR A 92 1.53 -7.47 -18.27
C THR A 92 2.99 -7.80 -18.45
N VAL A 93 3.30 -9.07 -18.19
CA VAL A 93 4.59 -9.67 -18.44
C VAL A 93 4.94 -9.29 -19.87
N ALA A 94 5.89 -8.38 -20.02
CA ALA A 94 6.61 -8.22 -21.27
C ALA A 94 7.34 -9.55 -21.48
N GLY A 95 6.66 -10.47 -22.13
CA GLY A 95 7.06 -11.84 -22.34
C GLY A 95 6.15 -12.48 -23.38
N SER A 96 6.07 -11.82 -24.54
CA SER A 96 5.86 -12.50 -25.81
C SER A 96 7.04 -13.44 -26.11
#